data_AF-A0A2H0R2C3-F1
#
_entry.id   AF-A0A2H0R2C3-F1
#
_cell.length_a   1.000
_cell.length_b   1.000
_cell.length_c   1.000
_cell.angle_alpha   90.00
_cell.angle_beta   90.00
_cell.angle_gamma   90.00
#
_symmetry.space_group_name_H-M   'P 1'
#
loop_
_entity.id
_entity.type
_entity.pdbx_description
1 polymer ?
#
loop_
_entity_poly.entity_id
_entity_poly.type
_entity_poly.pdbx_seq_one_letter_code
_entity_poly.pdbx_strand_id
1 'polypeptide(L)'
;MDTFNPNQMPPMQEQSEKKSIGPLVAVIIILALIIVGGLYFLKTRSSQPVYEAPTEGVDTISESLNQQSDSDELNSIEADLNATDLDNLDQGAAVIEAELQ
;
A
#
# COMPACT_ATOMS: atom_id res chain seq x y z
N MET A 1 19.59 42.94 72.68
CA MET A 1 18.64 41.83 72.45
C MET A 1 17.80 42.18 71.25
N ASP A 2 18.16 41.68 70.07
CA ASP A 2 17.39 41.89 68.85
C ASP A 2 16.18 40.94 68.87
N THR A 3 15.00 41.53 68.85
CA THR A 3 13.72 40.81 68.88
C THR A 3 13.50 40.12 67.54
N PHE A 4 13.51 38.79 67.53
CA PHE A 4 13.06 37.99 66.39
C PHE A 4 11.56 38.24 66.16
N ASN A 5 11.20 38.80 65.00
CA ASN A 5 9.81 39.03 64.61
C ASN A 5 9.32 37.84 63.75
N PRO A 6 8.49 36.92 64.28
CA PRO A 6 8.13 35.68 63.60
C PRO A 6 7.19 35.87 62.40
N ASN A 7 6.71 37.08 62.12
CA ASN A 7 5.74 37.37 61.06
C ASN A 7 6.38 37.84 59.73
N GLN A 8 7.69 37.73 59.56
CA GLN A 8 8.36 38.02 58.30
C GLN A 8 8.64 36.73 57.53
N MET A 9 7.65 36.25 56.79
CA MET A 9 7.89 35.23 55.77
C MET A 9 8.68 35.88 54.61
N PRO A 10 9.76 35.25 54.11
CA PRO A 10 10.46 35.75 52.94
C PRO A 10 9.49 35.89 51.76
N PRO A 11 9.61 36.93 50.92
CA PRO A 11 8.82 37.00 49.70
C PRO A 11 9.10 35.76 48.86
N MET A 12 8.08 34.92 48.66
CA MET A 12 8.14 33.84 47.67
C MET A 12 8.31 34.51 46.31
N GLN A 13 9.49 34.34 45.72
CA GLN A 13 9.71 34.74 44.33
C GLN A 13 8.78 33.89 43.47
N GLU A 14 7.74 34.51 42.89
CA GLU A 14 6.95 33.89 41.83
C GLU A 14 7.90 33.55 40.68
N GLN A 15 8.27 32.28 40.60
CA GLN A 15 9.10 31.77 39.54
C GLN A 15 8.23 31.77 38.28
N SER A 16 8.29 32.87 37.52
CA SER A 16 7.60 32.97 36.23
C SER A 16 8.02 31.81 35.34
N GLU A 17 7.11 30.89 35.08
CA GLU A 17 7.34 29.77 34.18
C GLU A 17 7.65 30.31 32.78
N LYS A 18 8.92 30.30 32.39
CA LYS A 18 9.31 30.63 31.02
C LYS A 18 8.74 29.57 30.09
N LYS A 19 7.72 29.93 29.33
CA LYS A 19 7.15 29.08 28.28
C LYS A 19 8.24 28.72 27.28
N SER A 20 8.60 27.43 27.22
CA SER A 20 9.62 26.94 26.28
C SER A 20 9.07 26.91 24.85
N ILE A 21 9.78 27.56 23.93
CA ILE A 21 9.40 27.66 22.51
C ILE A 21 9.87 26.42 21.71
N GLY A 22 10.83 25.65 22.25
CA GLY A 22 11.41 24.48 21.57
C GLY A 22 10.39 23.44 21.10
N PRO A 23 9.46 22.98 21.97
CA PRO A 23 8.43 22.03 21.56
C PRO A 23 7.51 22.57 20.47
N LEU A 24 7.19 23.87 20.49
CA LEU A 24 6.36 24.50 19.47
C LEU A 24 7.05 24.49 18.09
N VAL A 25 8.34 24.81 18.07
CA VAL A 25 9.14 24.78 16.83
C VAL A 25 9.26 23.35 16.29
N ALA A 26 9.45 22.35 17.16
CA ALA A 26 9.51 20.96 16.75
C ALA A 26 8.21 20.49 16.08
N VAL A 27 7.05 20.84 16.65
CA VAL A 27 5.74 20.50 16.07
C VAL A 27 5.57 21.15 14.69
N ILE A 28 5.97 22.41 14.52
CA ILE A 28 5.88 23.12 13.24
C ILE A 28 6.73 22.42 12.16
N ILE A 29 7.94 21.99 12.50
CA ILE A 29 8.83 21.28 11.56
C ILE A 29 8.21 19.94 11.14
N ILE A 30 7.66 19.18 12.08
CA ILE A 30 7.00 17.89 11.78
C ILE A 30 5.80 18.11 10.84
N LEU A 31 4.96 19.11 11.10
CA LEU A 31 3.82 19.43 10.24
C LEU A 31 4.28 19.84 8.83
N ALA A 32 5.34 20.64 8.71
CA ALA A 32 5.88 21.04 7.41
C ALA A 32 6.37 19.82 6.60
N LEU A 33 7.06 18.87 7.25
CA LEU A 33 7.51 17.64 6.59
C LEU A 33 6.34 16.75 6.13
N ILE A 34 5.27 16.64 6.93
CA ILE A 34 4.07 15.87 6.54
C ILE A 34 3.39 16.51 5.34
N ILE A 35 3.24 17.84 5.32
CA ILE A 35 2.61 18.55 4.20
C ILE A 35 3.44 18.37 2.92
N VAL A 36 4.76 18.58 2.99
CA VAL A 36 5.65 18.41 1.84
C VAL A 36 5.66 16.96 1.35
N GLY A 37 5.78 15.99 2.26
CA GLY A 37 5.75 14.57 1.93
C GLY A 37 4.41 14.14 1.32
N GLY A 38 3.29 14.61 1.88
CA GLY A 38 1.95 14.32 1.38
C GLY A 38 1.71 14.90 -0.02
N LEU A 39 2.09 16.16 -0.25
CA LEU A 39 1.98 16.80 -1.57
C LEU A 39 2.90 16.14 -2.60
N TYR A 40 4.12 15.76 -2.21
CA TYR A 40 5.06 15.03 -3.07
C TYR A 40 4.52 13.67 -3.49
N PHE A 41 3.99 12.90 -2.52
CA PHE A 41 3.39 11.58 -2.78
C PHE A 41 2.19 11.69 -3.73
N LEU A 42 1.29 12.66 -3.48
CA LEU A 42 0.11 12.86 -4.32
C LEU A 42 0.49 13.24 -5.76
N LYS A 43 1.46 14.15 -5.94
CA LYS A 43 1.98 14.52 -7.26
C LYS A 43 2.59 13.33 -8.00
N THR A 44 3.38 12.52 -7.30
CA THR A 44 4.07 11.36 -7.90
C THR A 44 3.06 10.31 -8.38
N ARG A 45 1.97 10.10 -7.64
CA ARG A 45 0.89 9.19 -8.05
C ARG A 45 0.20 9.62 -9.34
N SER A 46 -0.04 10.92 -9.53
CA SER A 46 -0.71 11.44 -10.74
C SER A 46 0.15 11.39 -12.00
N SER A 47 1.46 11.14 -11.89
CA SER A 47 2.39 11.06 -13.02
C SER A 47 2.84 9.63 -13.32
N GLN A 48 2.29 8.62 -12.65
CA GLN A 48 2.50 7.25 -13.08
C GLN A 48 1.73 7.03 -14.38
N PRO A 49 2.39 6.65 -15.48
CA PRO A 49 1.67 6.14 -16.64
C PRO A 49 0.86 4.94 -16.15
N VAL A 50 -0.44 4.93 -16.45
CA VAL A 50 -1.24 3.72 -16.30
C VAL A 50 -0.54 2.69 -17.16
N TYR A 51 0.00 1.65 -16.52
CA TYR A 51 0.44 0.47 -17.24
C TYR A 51 -0.85 -0.14 -17.76
N GLU A 52 -1.23 0.21 -18.99
CA GLU A 52 -2.22 -0.58 -19.71
C GLU A 52 -1.61 -1.97 -19.81
N ALA A 53 -2.22 -2.93 -19.10
CA ALA A 53 -1.91 -4.32 -19.36
C ALA A 53 -2.04 -4.50 -20.88
N PRO A 54 -1.08 -5.18 -21.53
CA PRO A 54 -1.31 -5.63 -22.89
C PRO A 54 -2.73 -6.21 -22.90
N THR A 55 -3.57 -5.76 -23.82
CA THR A 55 -4.75 -6.53 -24.17
C THR A 55 -4.18 -7.78 -24.84
N GLU A 56 -3.75 -8.73 -24.01
CA GLU A 56 -3.52 -10.12 -24.38
C GLU A 56 -4.75 -10.46 -25.20
N GLY A 57 -4.57 -10.71 -26.50
CA GLY A 57 -5.63 -11.29 -27.30
C GLY A 57 -6.13 -12.50 -26.52
N VAL A 58 -7.45 -12.70 -26.45
CA VAL A 58 -8.05 -13.81 -25.73
C VAL A 58 -7.26 -15.07 -26.05
N ASP A 59 -6.53 -15.62 -25.07
CA ASP A 59 -5.81 -16.87 -25.22
C ASP A 59 -6.85 -17.99 -25.25
N THR A 60 -7.36 -18.24 -26.45
CA THR A 60 -8.42 -19.22 -26.70
C THR A 60 -7.98 -20.63 -26.33
N ILE A 61 -6.66 -20.90 -26.33
CA ILE A 61 -6.10 -22.19 -25.92
C ILE A 61 -6.25 -22.31 -24.40
N SER A 62 -5.77 -21.33 -23.64
CA SER A 62 -5.91 -21.33 -22.18
C SER A 62 -7.37 -21.31 -21.73
N GLU A 63 -8.25 -20.55 -22.40
CA GLU A 63 -9.67 -20.52 -22.04
C GLU A 63 -10.37 -21.85 -22.29
N SER A 64 -10.03 -22.56 -23.39
CA SER A 64 -10.50 -23.91 -23.65
C SER A 64 -10.01 -24.91 -22.60
N LEU A 65 -8.75 -24.80 -22.15
CA LEU A 65 -8.16 -25.71 -21.16
C LEU A 65 -8.67 -25.46 -19.73
N ASN A 66 -9.14 -24.24 -19.43
CA ASN A 66 -9.71 -23.89 -18.13
C ASN A 66 -11.20 -24.23 -18.01
N GLN A 67 -11.84 -24.71 -19.09
CA GLN A 67 -13.25 -25.08 -19.09
C GLN A 67 -13.44 -26.44 -18.39
N GLN A 68 -13.93 -26.39 -17.15
CA GLN A 68 -14.34 -27.54 -16.35
C GLN A 68 -15.70 -27.27 -15.70
N SER A 69 -16.39 -28.32 -15.24
CA SER A 69 -17.61 -28.16 -14.48
C SER A 69 -17.33 -27.74 -13.02
N ASP A 70 -18.32 -27.15 -12.34
CA ASP A 70 -18.24 -26.81 -10.91
C ASP A 70 -18.58 -28.02 -9.99
N SER A 71 -18.67 -29.22 -10.55
CA SER A 71 -19.26 -30.41 -9.93
C SER A 71 -18.18 -31.38 -9.46
N ASP A 72 -18.23 -31.79 -8.19
CA ASP A 72 -17.31 -32.76 -7.60
C ASP A 72 -17.80 -34.21 -7.75
N GLU A 73 -18.90 -34.43 -8.49
CA GLU A 73 -19.43 -35.76 -8.78
C GLU A 73 -18.51 -36.52 -9.73
N LEU A 74 -18.33 -37.83 -9.48
CA LEU A 74 -17.45 -38.70 -10.28
C LEU A 74 -17.74 -38.64 -11.78
N ASN A 75 -19.02 -38.67 -12.17
CA ASN A 75 -19.43 -38.62 -13.57
C ASN A 75 -19.07 -37.29 -14.24
N SER A 76 -19.08 -36.19 -13.49
CA SER A 76 -18.73 -34.86 -14.00
C SER A 76 -17.23 -34.75 -14.21
N ILE A 77 -16.42 -35.28 -13.28
CA ILE A 77 -14.96 -35.36 -13.44
C ILE A 77 -14.59 -36.19 -14.67
N GLU A 78 -15.23 -37.35 -14.87
CA GLU A 78 -15.01 -38.16 -16.06
C GLU A 78 -15.42 -37.44 -17.35
N ALA A 79 -16.52 -36.68 -17.32
CA ALA A 79 -16.96 -35.89 -18.46
C ALA A 79 -15.96 -34.76 -18.78
N ASP A 80 -15.50 -34.02 -17.77
CA ASP A 80 -14.53 -32.94 -17.90
C ASP A 80 -13.19 -33.47 -18.48
N LEU A 81 -12.69 -34.59 -17.96
CA LEU A 81 -11.47 -35.22 -18.46
C LEU A 81 -11.58 -35.67 -19.93
N ASN A 82 -12.76 -36.15 -20.34
CA ASN A 82 -13.02 -36.53 -21.73
C ASN A 82 -13.21 -35.33 -22.65
N ALA A 83 -13.60 -34.17 -22.11
CA ALA A 83 -13.78 -32.93 -22.84
C ALA A 83 -12.47 -32.12 -22.98
N THR A 84 -11.46 -32.41 -22.16
CA THR A 84 -10.14 -31.78 -22.26
C THR A 84 -9.48 -32.06 -23.61
N ASP A 85 -9.39 -31.03 -24.46
CA ASP A 85 -8.71 -31.07 -25.76
C ASP A 85 -7.26 -30.57 -25.62
N LEU A 86 -6.29 -31.46 -25.88
CA LEU A 86 -4.86 -31.16 -25.84
C LEU A 86 -4.22 -31.03 -27.23
N ASP A 87 -4.98 -31.19 -28.30
CA ASP A 87 -4.45 -31.22 -29.68
C ASP A 87 -3.80 -29.89 -30.08
N ASN A 88 -4.23 -28.80 -29.44
CA ASN A 88 -3.73 -27.45 -29.72
C ASN A 88 -2.69 -26.94 -28.70
N LEU A 89 -2.29 -27.76 -27.73
CA LEU A 89 -1.35 -27.35 -26.66
C LEU A 89 0.02 -26.93 -27.23
N ASP A 90 0.52 -27.66 -28.23
CA ASP A 90 1.78 -27.35 -28.92
C ASP A 90 1.74 -25.98 -29.62
N GLN A 91 0.56 -25.58 -30.12
CA GLN A 91 0.38 -24.28 -30.76
C GLN A 91 0.43 -23.14 -29.73
N GLY A 92 -0.16 -23.33 -28.55
CA GLY A 92 -0.06 -22.37 -27.45
C GLY A 92 1.38 -22.17 -26.98
N ALA A 93 2.15 -23.26 -26.85
CA ALA A 93 3.57 -23.17 -26.48
C ALA A 93 4.41 -22.39 -27.51
N ALA A 94 4.14 -22.60 -28.80
CA ALA A 94 4.82 -21.89 -29.88
C ALA A 94 4.50 -20.37 -29.90
N VAL A 95 3.27 -19.98 -29.54
CA VAL A 95 2.88 -18.57 -29.41
C VAL A 95 3.66 -17.89 -28.28
N ILE A 96 3.79 -18.53 -27.12
CA ILE A 96 4.55 -18.01 -25.98
C ILE A 96 6.04 -17.85 -26.34
N GLU A 97 6.64 -18.83 -27.03
CA GLU A 97 8.03 -18.72 -27.46
C GLU A 97 8.24 -17.56 -28.45
N ALA A 98 7.29 -17.31 -29.35
CA ALA A 98 7.35 -16.21 -30.31
C ALA A 98 7.23 -14.82 -29.67
N GLU A 99 6.49 -14.69 -28.57
CA GLU A 99 6.35 -13.43 -27.83
C GLU A 99 7.62 -13.05 -27.04
N LEU A 100 8.42 -14.04 -26.62
CA LEU A 100 9.60 -13.84 -25.78
C LEU A 100 10.91 -13.56 -26.57
N GLN A 101 10.85 -13.49 -27.92
CA GLN A 101 11.99 -13.19 -28.80
C GLN A 101 12.02 -11.73 -29.27
#